data_AF-A0ABD2MLJ0-F1
#
_entry.id   AF-A0ABD2MLJ0-F1
#
_cell.length_a   1.000
_cell.length_b   1.000
_cell.length_c   1.000
_cell.angle_alpha   90.00
_cell.angle_beta   90.00
_cell.angle_gamma   90.00
#
_symmetry.space_group_name_H-M   'P 1'
#
loop_
_entity.id
_entity.type
_entity.pdbx_description
1 polymer ?
#
loop_
_entity_poly.entity_id
_entity_poly.type
_entity_poly.pdbx_seq_one_letter_code
_entity_poly.pdbx_strand_id
1 'polypeptide(L)'
;MADPDNLFYTAGNVIHIFNVPKSEVSFRRTALGGGIGNIRTNPNAELKHIAVAENGNNFGAKPLVVIYEWPTLEIVCVLKGGSTASFTNLDYSPDGSLLVSQAGEPDYLITIYDWPRHTILLRTKSYVNDVYRVKFSEKVPGQLCSAGVAHIKFWKMCNTFTGLKLKGEVGRFGKTEYTDILGIQPMPDEKRLNVPHSWFEIHHSKLHDNQVWVILKFYAESNNKNHIVDGNPLFSQGTRDFMP
;
A
#
# COMPACT_ATOMS: atom_id res chain seq x y z
N MET A 1 9.44 -3.42 -11.04
CA MET A 1 10.42 -2.33 -10.87
C MET A 1 10.30 -1.46 -12.11
N ALA A 2 9.97 -0.17 -11.96
CA ALA A 2 9.65 0.67 -13.12
C ALA A 2 10.85 0.84 -14.08
N ASP A 3 12.07 0.83 -13.55
CA ASP A 3 13.32 1.01 -14.31
C ASP A 3 14.54 0.53 -13.48
N PRO A 4 15.38 -0.39 -13.98
CA PRO A 4 16.59 -0.82 -13.27
C PRO A 4 17.71 0.23 -13.21
N ASP A 5 17.71 1.20 -14.13
CA ASP A 5 18.82 2.15 -14.26
C ASP A 5 18.65 3.40 -13.40
N ASN A 6 17.44 3.63 -12.87
CA ASN A 6 17.09 4.85 -12.16
C ASN A 6 16.73 4.58 -10.70
N LEU A 7 17.45 5.25 -9.80
CA LEU A 7 17.15 5.29 -8.36
C LEU A 7 16.30 6.53 -8.04
N PHE A 8 15.16 6.31 -7.42
CA PHE A 8 14.28 7.36 -6.92
C PHE A 8 14.46 7.53 -5.41
N TYR A 9 14.70 8.76 -4.96
CA TYR A 9 14.73 9.11 -3.54
C TYR A 9 14.17 10.51 -3.33
N THR A 10 13.88 10.87 -2.08
CA THR A 10 13.23 12.14 -1.76
C THR A 10 14.04 12.95 -0.75
N ALA A 11 14.03 14.26 -0.92
CA ALA A 11 14.56 15.19 0.07
C ALA A 11 13.67 16.44 0.10
N GLY A 12 13.08 16.72 1.26
CA GLY A 12 12.11 17.80 1.41
C GLY A 12 10.92 17.61 0.46
N ASN A 13 10.75 18.54 -0.47
CA ASN A 13 9.68 18.57 -1.47
C ASN A 13 10.17 18.28 -2.90
N VAL A 14 11.30 17.57 -3.01
CA VAL A 14 11.94 17.22 -4.30
C VAL A 14 12.08 15.70 -4.41
N ILE A 15 11.65 15.19 -5.56
CA ILE A 15 11.94 13.84 -6.04
C ILE A 15 13.27 13.91 -6.79
N HIS A 16 14.24 13.15 -6.32
CA HIS A 16 15.53 12.97 -6.96
C HIS A 16 15.50 11.70 -7.81
N ILE A 17 16.02 11.82 -9.02
CA ILE A 17 16.07 10.73 -10.00
C ILE A 17 17.53 10.61 -10.42
N PHE A 18 18.20 9.60 -9.90
CA PHE A 18 19.61 9.33 -10.20
C PHE A 18 19.72 8.20 -11.21
N ASN A 19 20.20 8.53 -12.40
CA ASN A 19 20.54 7.53 -13.41
C ASN A 19 21.91 6.92 -13.05
N VAL A 20 21.89 5.67 -12.62
CA VAL A 20 23.07 4.97 -12.10
C VAL A 20 24.14 4.79 -13.19
N PRO A 21 23.83 4.30 -14.40
CA PRO A 21 24.85 4.11 -15.45
C PRO A 21 25.51 5.41 -15.90
N LYS A 22 24.74 6.50 -16.02
CA LYS A 22 25.25 7.81 -16.49
C LYS A 22 25.79 8.69 -15.38
N SER A 23 25.54 8.36 -14.12
CA SER A 23 25.83 9.22 -12.96
C SER A 23 25.18 10.61 -13.08
N GLU A 24 24.00 10.68 -13.67
CA GLU A 24 23.26 11.94 -13.87
C GLU A 24 22.13 12.05 -12.86
N VAL A 25 21.91 13.24 -12.30
CA VAL A 25 20.78 13.53 -11.41
C VAL A 25 19.83 14.48 -12.10
N SER A 26 18.55 14.12 -12.11
CA SER A 26 17.46 15.02 -12.44
C SER A 26 16.50 15.14 -11.26
N PHE A 27 15.67 16.18 -11.28
CA PHE A 27 14.83 16.53 -10.14
C PHE A 27 13.43 16.86 -10.60
N ARG A 28 12.45 16.52 -9.77
CA ARG A 28 11.07 16.97 -9.91
C ARG A 28 10.58 17.50 -8.58
N ARG A 29 10.05 18.72 -8.56
CA ARG A 29 9.38 19.27 -7.37
C ARG A 29 7.98 18.65 -7.23
N THR A 30 7.52 18.54 -5.99
CA THR A 30 6.13 18.19 -5.69
C THR A 30 5.17 19.19 -6.30
N ALA A 31 3.97 18.72 -6.64
CA ALA A 31 2.94 19.51 -7.29
C ALA A 31 2.49 20.69 -6.42
N LEU A 32 2.39 20.49 -5.10
CA LEU A 32 1.90 21.52 -4.18
C LEU A 32 2.97 22.07 -3.22
N GLY A 33 4.24 21.72 -3.42
CA GLY A 33 5.35 22.21 -2.60
C GLY A 33 5.41 21.64 -1.18
N GLY A 34 4.52 20.71 -0.82
CA GLY A 34 4.58 19.95 0.43
C GLY A 34 5.73 18.95 0.45
N GLY A 35 6.19 18.58 1.64
CA GLY A 35 7.22 17.56 1.81
C GLY A 35 6.73 16.18 1.36
N ILE A 36 7.63 15.28 0.97
CA ILE A 36 7.24 13.95 0.50
C ILE A 36 7.28 12.95 1.65
N GLY A 37 6.13 12.37 1.99
CA GLY A 37 6.02 11.35 3.03
C GLY A 37 6.52 9.98 2.57
N ASN A 38 6.24 9.60 1.32
CA ASN A 38 6.71 8.34 0.76
C ASN A 38 6.67 8.34 -0.78
N ILE A 39 7.48 7.48 -1.40
CA ILE A 39 7.43 7.19 -2.84
C ILE A 39 7.43 5.69 -3.08
N ARG A 40 6.70 5.24 -4.10
CA ARG A 40 6.62 3.83 -4.47
C ARG A 40 6.46 3.65 -5.98
N THR A 41 7.24 2.76 -6.57
CA THR A 41 7.05 2.33 -7.96
C THR A 41 5.97 1.27 -8.03
N ASN A 42 5.16 1.27 -9.08
CA ASN A 42 4.23 0.18 -9.34
C ASN A 42 4.99 -1.15 -9.59
N PRO A 43 4.63 -2.27 -8.94
CA PRO A 43 5.28 -3.55 -9.15
C PRO A 43 4.99 -4.16 -10.52
N ASN A 44 3.85 -3.81 -11.14
CA ASN A 44 3.46 -4.29 -12.46
C ASN A 44 4.42 -3.76 -13.53
N ALA A 45 5.06 -4.67 -14.27
CA ALA A 45 6.08 -4.33 -15.26
C ALA A 45 5.52 -3.56 -16.48
N GLU A 46 4.23 -3.68 -16.76
CA GLU A 46 3.55 -2.96 -17.84
C GLU A 46 3.20 -1.52 -17.44
N LEU A 47 3.14 -1.23 -16.14
CA LEU A 47 2.78 0.06 -15.59
C LEU A 47 4.02 0.73 -15.00
N LYS A 48 4.71 1.55 -15.80
CA LYS A 48 5.89 2.29 -15.35
C LYS A 48 5.46 3.53 -14.57
N HIS A 49 4.80 3.32 -13.44
CA HIS A 49 4.28 4.41 -12.62
C HIS A 49 5.09 4.62 -11.35
N ILE A 50 5.15 5.87 -10.90
CA ILE A 50 5.73 6.28 -9.62
C ILE A 50 4.64 7.02 -8.84
N ALA A 51 4.23 6.45 -7.71
CA ALA A 51 3.38 7.12 -6.74
C ALA A 51 4.21 7.96 -5.76
N VAL A 52 3.76 9.19 -5.51
CA VAL A 52 4.40 10.16 -4.63
C VAL A 52 3.36 10.69 -3.67
N ALA A 53 3.53 10.39 -2.37
CA ALA A 53 2.68 10.91 -1.31
C ALA A 53 3.20 12.26 -0.82
N GLU A 54 2.53 13.33 -1.24
CA GLU A 54 2.83 14.70 -0.83
C GLU A 54 2.06 15.03 0.45
N ASN A 55 2.78 15.54 1.46
CA ASN A 55 2.21 16.02 2.70
C ASN A 55 1.59 17.41 2.50
N GLY A 56 0.77 17.82 3.47
CA GLY A 56 0.28 19.19 3.53
C GLY A 56 1.42 20.18 3.79
N ASN A 57 1.11 21.46 3.61
CA ASN A 57 2.07 22.53 3.91
C ASN A 57 1.42 23.68 4.69
N ASN A 58 2.27 24.58 5.18
CA ASN A 58 1.85 25.75 5.98
C ASN A 58 1.13 26.83 5.15
N PHE A 59 0.99 26.64 3.84
CA PHE A 59 0.28 27.53 2.92
C PHE A 59 -1.12 27.01 2.55
N GLY A 60 -1.62 25.99 3.25
CA GLY A 60 -2.97 25.47 3.09
C GLY A 60 -3.11 24.35 2.05
N ALA A 61 -2.03 23.91 1.42
CA ALA A 61 -2.08 22.73 0.55
C ALA A 61 -2.44 21.49 1.37
N LYS A 62 -3.42 20.73 0.89
CA LYS A 62 -3.83 19.47 1.49
C LYS A 62 -2.98 18.31 0.98
N PRO A 63 -2.72 17.28 1.80
CA PRO A 63 -2.00 16.10 1.37
C PRO A 63 -2.71 15.41 0.20
N LEU A 64 -1.92 14.86 -0.71
CA LEU A 64 -2.41 14.06 -1.83
C LEU A 64 -1.37 13.04 -2.27
N VAL A 65 -1.80 12.07 -3.05
CA VAL A 65 -0.88 11.15 -3.75
C VAL A 65 -0.96 11.44 -5.24
N VAL A 66 0.17 11.75 -5.87
CA VAL A 66 0.27 11.87 -7.33
C VAL A 66 0.90 10.61 -7.90
N ILE A 67 0.29 10.06 -8.94
CA ILE A 67 0.88 8.98 -9.73
C ILE A 67 1.39 9.57 -11.03
N TYR A 68 2.69 9.42 -11.28
CA TYR A 68 3.36 9.88 -12.49
C TYR A 68 3.69 8.70 -13.41
N GLU A 69 3.59 8.93 -14.71
CA GLU A 69 4.16 8.05 -15.73
C GLU A 69 5.68 8.21 -15.76
N TRP A 70 6.43 7.12 -15.92
CA TRP A 70 7.87 7.12 -16.09
C TRP A 70 8.24 6.66 -17.51
N PRO A 71 9.06 7.41 -18.28
CA PRO A 71 9.93 8.51 -17.85
C PRO A 71 9.39 9.93 -18.05
N THR A 72 8.19 10.11 -18.59
CA THR A 72 7.68 11.45 -18.97
C THR A 72 7.37 12.35 -17.78
N LEU A 73 7.13 11.77 -16.61
CA LEU A 73 6.67 12.44 -15.39
C LEU A 73 5.34 13.20 -15.58
N GLU A 74 4.53 12.75 -16.54
CA GLU A 74 3.18 13.22 -16.73
C GLU A 74 2.28 12.68 -15.62
N ILE A 75 1.28 13.47 -15.23
CA ILE A 75 0.34 13.08 -14.17
C ILE A 75 -0.67 12.09 -14.75
N VAL A 76 -0.66 10.86 -14.23
CA VAL A 76 -1.65 9.82 -14.55
C VAL A 76 -2.86 9.97 -13.64
N CYS A 77 -2.63 10.14 -12.33
CA CYS A 77 -3.69 10.16 -11.34
C CYS A 77 -3.34 11.07 -10.16
N VAL A 78 -4.36 11.70 -9.56
CA VAL A 78 -4.26 12.46 -8.31
C VAL A 78 -5.29 11.95 -7.33
N LEU A 79 -4.82 11.36 -6.23
CA LEU A 79 -5.65 10.78 -5.18
C LEU A 79 -5.68 11.71 -3.97
N LYS A 80 -6.88 12.09 -3.53
CA LYS A 80 -7.11 13.02 -2.42
C LYS A 80 -7.85 12.33 -1.29
N GLY A 81 -7.87 12.96 -0.10
CA GLY A 81 -8.68 12.51 1.03
C GLY A 81 -8.13 11.29 1.79
N GLY A 82 -6.85 10.96 1.58
CA GLY A 82 -6.12 9.95 2.34
C GLY A 82 -5.60 10.42 3.69
N SER A 83 -5.31 11.71 3.81
CA SER A 83 -4.86 12.37 5.04
C SER A 83 -5.26 13.84 5.05
N THR A 84 -5.33 14.43 6.24
CA THR A 84 -5.48 15.86 6.51
C THR A 84 -4.14 16.57 6.70
N ALA A 85 -3.07 15.86 7.08
CA ALA A 85 -1.76 16.44 7.40
C ALA A 85 -0.57 15.79 6.67
N SER A 86 -0.38 14.48 6.75
CA SER A 86 0.81 13.81 6.23
C SER A 86 0.61 12.33 5.94
N PHE A 87 1.46 11.78 5.10
CA PHE A 87 1.60 10.35 4.84
C PHE A 87 2.91 9.83 5.41
N THR A 88 2.90 8.61 5.92
CA THR A 88 4.10 7.92 6.41
C THR A 88 4.54 6.80 5.49
N ASN A 89 3.62 6.22 4.71
CA ASN A 89 3.94 5.08 3.86
C ASN A 89 2.95 4.88 2.70
N LEU A 90 3.44 4.31 1.60
CA LEU A 90 2.67 3.84 0.45
C LEU A 90 3.08 2.40 0.12
N ASP A 91 2.13 1.61 -0.37
CA ASP A 91 2.44 0.34 -1.02
C ASP A 91 1.42 0.00 -2.11
N TYR A 92 1.84 -0.79 -3.08
CA TYR A 92 0.98 -1.30 -4.15
C TYR A 92 0.56 -2.74 -3.87
N SER A 93 -0.62 -3.13 -4.32
CA SER A 93 -0.95 -4.56 -4.41
C SER A 93 0.01 -5.26 -5.39
N PRO A 94 0.19 -6.58 -5.29
CA PRO A 94 1.22 -7.29 -6.07
C PRO A 94 1.03 -7.19 -7.58
N ASP A 95 -0.22 -7.09 -8.03
CA ASP A 95 -0.63 -6.89 -9.42
C ASP A 95 -0.58 -5.42 -9.87
N GLY A 96 -0.30 -4.50 -8.94
CA GLY A 96 -0.24 -3.07 -9.19
C GLY A 96 -1.59 -2.38 -9.35
N SER A 97 -2.72 -3.07 -9.17
CA SER A 97 -4.06 -2.53 -9.44
C SER A 97 -4.61 -1.63 -8.32
N LEU A 98 -4.17 -1.86 -7.08
CA LEU A 98 -4.56 -1.09 -5.91
C LEU A 98 -3.34 -0.39 -5.30
N LEU A 99 -3.59 0.78 -4.72
CA LEU A 99 -2.61 1.50 -3.92
C LEU A 99 -3.15 1.64 -2.49
N VAL A 100 -2.30 1.44 -1.50
CA VAL A 100 -2.61 1.78 -0.11
C VAL A 100 -1.72 2.93 0.34
N SER A 101 -2.31 3.85 1.10
CA SER A 101 -1.59 4.87 1.84
C SER A 101 -1.82 4.72 3.34
N GLN A 102 -0.81 5.07 4.11
CA GLN A 102 -0.89 5.26 5.56
C GLN A 102 -0.66 6.74 5.88
N ALA A 103 -1.62 7.34 6.57
CA ALA A 103 -1.54 8.69 7.09
C ALA A 103 -0.80 8.73 8.44
N GLY A 104 -0.11 9.82 8.71
CA GLY A 104 0.47 10.13 10.02
C GLY A 104 -0.54 10.73 10.99
N GLU A 105 -0.04 11.29 12.09
CA GLU A 105 -0.81 12.13 13.00
C GLU A 105 -1.45 13.31 12.23
N PRO A 106 -2.71 13.69 12.52
CA PRO A 106 -3.62 13.16 13.56
C PRO A 106 -4.55 12.04 13.10
N ASP A 107 -4.49 11.67 11.83
CA ASP A 107 -5.51 10.82 11.21
C ASP A 107 -5.31 9.35 11.54
N TYR A 108 -4.07 8.87 11.43
CA TYR A 108 -3.70 7.45 11.47
C TYR A 108 -4.59 6.59 10.56
N LEU A 109 -4.95 7.11 9.38
CA LEU A 109 -5.80 6.42 8.41
C LEU A 109 -5.00 5.47 7.54
N ILE A 110 -5.57 4.30 7.29
CA ILE A 110 -5.21 3.44 6.17
C ILE A 110 -6.26 3.62 5.07
N THR A 111 -5.83 3.98 3.88
CA THR A 111 -6.72 4.26 2.74
C THR A 111 -6.29 3.41 1.54
N ILE A 112 -7.19 2.60 1.02
CA ILE A 112 -7.01 1.77 -0.18
C ILE A 112 -7.74 2.44 -1.34
N TYR A 113 -7.01 2.62 -2.44
CA TYR A 113 -7.48 3.25 -3.66
C TYR A 113 -7.59 2.24 -4.80
N ASP A 114 -8.67 2.36 -5.56
CA ASP A 114 -8.71 1.96 -6.96
C ASP A 114 -8.15 3.16 -7.73
N TRP A 115 -6.82 3.18 -7.88
CA TRP A 115 -6.14 4.31 -8.48
C TRP A 115 -6.46 4.47 -9.97
N PRO A 116 -6.67 3.41 -10.78
CA PRO A 116 -7.10 3.58 -12.17
C PRO A 116 -8.47 4.24 -12.29
N ARG A 117 -9.36 4.02 -11.31
CA ARG A 117 -10.67 4.71 -11.25
C ARG A 117 -10.64 6.00 -10.45
N HIS A 118 -9.50 6.42 -9.90
CA HIS A 118 -9.35 7.65 -9.13
C HIS A 118 -10.27 7.70 -7.89
N THR A 119 -10.53 6.54 -7.25
CA THR A 119 -11.49 6.44 -6.14
C THR A 119 -10.90 5.79 -4.90
N ILE A 120 -11.43 6.18 -3.74
CA ILE A 120 -11.18 5.48 -2.47
C ILE A 120 -12.11 4.27 -2.40
N LEU A 121 -11.55 3.07 -2.30
CA LEU A 121 -12.31 1.84 -2.07
C LEU A 121 -12.64 1.65 -0.59
N LEU A 122 -11.63 1.77 0.26
CA LEU A 122 -11.75 1.51 1.69
C LEU A 122 -10.91 2.51 2.47
N ARG A 123 -11.41 2.91 3.62
CA ARG A 123 -10.70 3.80 4.54
C ARG A 123 -11.11 3.50 5.97
N THR A 124 -10.13 3.40 6.86
CA THR A 124 -10.37 3.20 8.29
C THR A 124 -9.18 3.71 9.10
N LYS A 125 -9.36 3.92 10.41
CA LYS A 125 -8.26 4.22 11.30
C LYS A 125 -7.44 2.95 11.55
N SER A 126 -6.16 2.98 11.24
CA SER A 126 -5.31 1.80 11.37
C SER A 126 -4.93 1.54 12.82
N TYR A 127 -4.42 2.56 13.52
CA TYR A 127 -4.03 2.49 14.92
C TYR A 127 -4.18 3.84 15.65
N VAL A 128 -3.77 3.91 16.92
CA VAL A 128 -3.85 5.13 17.74
C VAL A 128 -2.51 5.87 17.86
N ASN A 129 -1.41 5.20 17.54
CA ASN A 129 -0.04 5.73 17.54
C ASN A 129 0.55 5.69 16.13
N ASP A 130 1.76 6.23 15.98
CA ASP A 130 2.48 6.27 14.72
C ASP A 130 2.58 4.90 14.04
N VAL A 131 2.24 4.91 12.75
CA VAL A 131 2.30 3.75 11.87
C VAL A 131 3.39 4.03 10.84
N TYR A 132 4.46 3.25 10.87
CA TYR A 132 5.65 3.47 10.03
C TYR A 132 5.60 2.71 8.71
N ARG A 133 4.83 1.62 8.64
CA ARG A 133 4.74 0.76 7.46
C ARG A 133 3.31 0.31 7.22
N VAL A 134 2.94 0.24 5.94
CA VAL A 134 1.83 -0.55 5.45
C VAL A 134 2.35 -1.40 4.28
N LYS A 135 1.93 -2.66 4.19
CA LYS A 135 2.40 -3.55 3.12
C LYS A 135 1.34 -4.55 2.71
N PHE A 136 1.08 -4.65 1.41
CA PHE A 136 0.22 -5.70 0.87
C PHE A 136 0.89 -7.08 1.00
N SER A 137 0.08 -8.11 1.17
CA SER A 137 0.56 -9.49 1.02
C SER A 137 0.93 -9.73 -0.45
N GLU A 138 2.11 -10.29 -0.69
CA GLU A 138 2.59 -10.62 -2.04
C GLU A 138 1.84 -11.80 -2.68
N LYS A 139 1.12 -12.58 -1.88
CA LYS A 139 0.54 -13.86 -2.30
C LYS A 139 -0.95 -14.00 -2.01
N VAL A 140 -1.47 -13.28 -1.01
CA VAL A 140 -2.87 -13.36 -0.60
C VAL A 140 -3.59 -12.06 -0.99
N PRO A 141 -4.33 -12.04 -2.11
CA PRO A 141 -5.03 -10.85 -2.57
C PRO A 141 -5.97 -10.28 -1.50
N GLY A 142 -6.00 -8.96 -1.38
CA GLY A 142 -6.85 -8.25 -0.42
C GLY A 142 -6.40 -8.34 1.03
N GLN A 143 -5.25 -8.96 1.32
CA GLN A 143 -4.62 -8.87 2.64
C GLN A 143 -3.47 -7.87 2.66
N LEU A 144 -3.30 -7.21 3.81
CA LEU A 144 -2.21 -6.31 4.07
C LEU A 144 -1.91 -6.24 5.57
N CYS A 145 -0.81 -5.61 5.92
CA CYS A 145 -0.41 -5.40 7.30
C CYS A 145 0.02 -3.95 7.50
N SER A 146 -0.14 -3.45 8.71
CA SER A 146 0.42 -2.17 9.15
C SER A 146 1.19 -2.37 10.44
N ALA A 147 2.28 -1.63 10.61
CA ALA A 147 3.05 -1.68 11.86
C ALA A 147 3.73 -0.35 12.17
N GLY A 148 4.01 -0.14 13.44
CA GLY A 148 4.70 1.04 13.95
C GLY A 148 4.88 0.96 15.46
N VAL A 149 4.61 2.05 16.16
CA VAL A 149 4.79 2.14 17.61
C VAL A 149 3.89 1.14 18.32
N ALA A 150 4.50 0.24 19.08
CA ALA A 150 3.84 -0.76 19.92
C ALA A 150 2.80 -1.66 19.20
N HIS A 151 2.81 -1.76 17.87
CA HIS A 151 1.78 -2.53 17.17
C HIS A 151 2.17 -3.10 15.81
N ILE A 152 1.56 -4.24 15.52
CA ILE A 152 1.33 -4.77 14.19
C ILE A 152 -0.15 -5.14 14.07
N LYS A 153 -0.74 -4.87 12.92
CA LYS A 153 -2.13 -5.17 12.64
C LYS A 153 -2.27 -5.73 11.23
N PHE A 154 -3.03 -6.81 11.12
CA PHE A 154 -3.34 -7.50 9.88
C PHE A 154 -4.70 -7.06 9.39
N TRP A 155 -4.85 -6.94 8.09
CA TRP A 155 -6.03 -6.43 7.46
C TRP A 155 -6.48 -7.37 6.35
N LYS A 156 -7.79 -7.58 6.26
CA LYS A 156 -8.44 -8.36 5.21
C LYS A 156 -9.58 -7.57 4.60
N MET A 157 -9.54 -7.40 3.28
CA MET A 157 -10.65 -6.90 2.48
C MET A 157 -11.72 -8.00 2.40
N CYS A 158 -12.91 -7.73 2.92
CA CYS A 158 -13.99 -8.71 3.00
C CYS A 158 -15.30 -8.11 2.52
N ASN A 159 -16.05 -8.86 1.71
CA ASN A 159 -17.45 -8.55 1.47
C ASN A 159 -18.27 -8.88 2.72
N THR A 160 -19.08 -7.93 3.16
CA THR A 160 -20.04 -8.09 4.25
C THR A 160 -21.45 -7.83 3.72
N PHE A 161 -22.47 -8.12 4.52
CA PHE A 161 -23.86 -7.81 4.16
C PHE A 161 -24.06 -6.33 3.76
N THR A 162 -23.30 -5.41 4.36
CA THR A 162 -23.38 -3.98 4.05
C THR A 162 -22.30 -3.51 3.05
N GLY A 163 -21.71 -4.42 2.28
CA GLY A 163 -20.67 -4.12 1.29
C GLY A 163 -19.24 -4.45 1.73
N LEU A 164 -18.27 -4.02 0.91
CA LEU A 164 -16.85 -4.25 1.10
C LEU A 164 -16.34 -3.50 2.35
N LYS A 165 -15.57 -4.17 3.21
CA LYS A 165 -14.97 -3.60 4.42
C LYS A 165 -13.53 -4.04 4.58
N LEU A 166 -12.75 -3.24 5.30
CA LEU A 166 -11.43 -3.60 5.78
C LEU A 166 -11.50 -4.07 7.22
N LYS A 167 -11.42 -5.39 7.44
CA LYS A 167 -11.40 -5.99 8.79
C LYS A 167 -9.96 -6.03 9.29
N GLY A 168 -9.73 -5.56 10.51
CA GLY A 168 -8.40 -5.50 11.12
C GLY A 168 -8.28 -6.36 12.36
N GLU A 169 -7.16 -7.06 12.52
CA GLU A 169 -6.83 -7.89 13.68
C GLU A 169 -5.43 -7.56 14.18
N VAL A 170 -5.30 -7.28 15.48
CA VAL A 170 -4.01 -6.92 16.09
C VAL A 170 -3.16 -8.17 16.25
N GLY A 171 -1.96 -8.17 15.68
CA GLY A 171 -0.98 -9.22 15.90
C GLY A 171 -0.42 -9.17 17.30
N ARG A 172 -0.17 -10.34 17.90
CA ARG A 172 0.42 -10.47 19.23
C ARG A 172 1.62 -11.39 19.18
N PHE A 173 2.70 -10.99 19.83
CA PHE A 173 3.94 -11.76 19.92
C PHE A 173 3.92 -12.69 21.14
N GLY A 174 2.91 -13.55 21.26
CA GLY A 174 2.79 -14.47 22.40
C GLY A 174 2.87 -13.74 23.75
N LYS A 175 3.92 -14.04 24.54
CA LYS A 175 4.18 -13.44 25.87
C LYS A 175 5.05 -12.17 25.84
N THR A 176 5.49 -11.73 24.66
CA THR A 176 6.37 -10.55 24.53
C THR A 176 5.58 -9.26 24.75
N GLU A 177 6.19 -8.30 25.44
CA GLU A 177 5.65 -6.95 25.60
C GLU A 177 5.47 -6.25 24.27
N TYR A 178 4.69 -5.16 24.27
CA TYR A 178 4.55 -4.31 23.10
C TYR A 178 5.92 -3.73 22.71
N THR A 179 6.26 -3.83 21.43
CA THR A 179 7.53 -3.34 20.87
C THR A 179 7.28 -2.58 19.58
N ASP A 180 8.20 -1.70 19.25
CA ASP A 180 8.13 -0.90 18.03
C ASP A 180 8.62 -1.71 16.83
N ILE A 181 7.86 -1.63 15.74
CA ILE A 181 8.15 -2.39 14.53
C ILE A 181 8.56 -1.41 13.43
N LEU A 182 9.86 -1.44 13.12
CA LEU A 182 10.46 -0.55 12.12
C LEU A 182 10.24 -1.03 10.69
N GLY A 183 9.96 -2.32 10.51
CA GLY A 183 9.31 -2.74 9.29
C GLY A 183 9.10 -4.22 9.11
N ILE A 184 8.64 -4.51 7.90
CA ILE A 184 7.89 -5.70 7.55
C ILE A 184 8.38 -6.26 6.22
N GLN A 185 8.73 -7.53 6.22
CA GLN A 185 9.04 -8.27 4.99
C GLN A 185 8.21 -9.56 4.91
N PRO A 186 7.36 -9.72 3.88
CA PRO A 186 6.73 -10.99 3.55
C PRO A 186 7.79 -12.04 3.17
N MET A 187 7.63 -13.26 3.66
CA MET A 187 8.48 -14.40 3.31
C MET A 187 8.19 -14.91 1.89
N PRO A 188 9.23 -15.30 1.12
CA PRO A 188 9.05 -15.84 -0.23
C PRO A 188 8.32 -17.20 -0.28
N ASP A 189 8.46 -18.01 0.77
CA ASP A 189 7.99 -19.41 0.86
C ASP A 189 6.78 -19.54 1.78
N GLU A 190 5.59 -19.18 1.29
CA GLU A 190 4.33 -19.39 2.00
C GLU A 190 3.92 -20.88 2.03
N LYS A 191 4.68 -21.74 2.71
CA LYS A 191 4.26 -23.11 3.00
C LYS A 191 3.02 -23.06 3.88
N ARG A 192 1.84 -23.41 3.32
CA ARG A 192 0.57 -23.55 4.04
C ARG A 192 0.75 -24.36 5.33
N LEU A 193 0.56 -23.73 6.48
CA LEU A 193 0.36 -24.43 7.74
C LEU A 193 -1.14 -24.47 8.01
N ASN A 194 -1.65 -25.66 8.30
CA ASN A 194 -3.06 -25.91 8.61
C ASN A 194 -3.35 -25.44 10.05
N VAL A 195 -3.18 -24.15 10.33
CA VAL A 195 -3.46 -23.57 11.65
C VAL A 195 -4.88 -22.98 11.61
N PRO A 196 -5.85 -23.50 12.37
CA PRO A 196 -7.27 -23.15 12.17
C PRO A 196 -7.67 -21.72 12.58
N HIS A 197 -6.75 -20.95 13.17
CA HIS A 197 -7.10 -19.71 13.88
C HIS A 197 -6.12 -18.54 13.67
N SER A 198 -5.11 -18.69 12.81
CA SER A 198 -4.13 -17.63 12.54
C SER A 198 -3.73 -17.66 11.07
N TRP A 199 -4.10 -16.60 10.34
CA TRP A 199 -3.80 -16.46 8.91
C TRP A 199 -2.43 -15.81 8.64
N PHE A 200 -1.61 -15.69 9.69
CA PHE A 200 -0.26 -15.15 9.60
C PHE A 200 0.63 -15.79 10.68
N GLU A 201 1.94 -15.84 10.39
CA GLU A 201 2.99 -16.13 11.35
C GLU A 201 3.95 -14.95 11.42
N ILE A 202 4.43 -14.69 12.63
CA ILE A 202 5.29 -13.56 12.93
C ILE A 202 6.64 -14.08 13.41
N HIS A 203 7.65 -13.94 12.58
CA HIS A 203 9.05 -14.11 12.96
C HIS A 203 9.63 -12.75 13.30
N HIS A 204 10.37 -12.65 14.41
CA HIS A 204 10.97 -11.39 14.81
C HIS A 204 12.40 -11.60 15.26
N SER A 205 13.23 -10.59 15.02
CA SER A 205 14.54 -10.47 15.65
C SER A 205 14.57 -9.19 16.47
N LYS A 206 15.04 -9.30 17.70
CA LYS A 206 15.24 -8.16 18.60
C LYS A 206 16.45 -7.36 18.15
N LEU A 207 16.29 -6.05 18.03
CA LEU A 207 17.37 -5.08 17.89
C LEU A 207 17.73 -4.51 19.28
N HIS A 208 18.56 -3.47 19.31
CA HIS A 208 18.78 -2.67 20.51
C HIS A 208 17.50 -1.86 20.86
N ASP A 209 17.35 -1.51 22.13
CA ASP A 209 16.35 -0.53 22.63
C ASP A 209 14.88 -0.80 22.26
N ASN A 210 14.39 -2.02 22.52
CA ASN A 210 12.97 -2.41 22.33
C ASN A 210 12.43 -2.29 20.89
N GLN A 211 13.31 -2.16 19.90
CA GLN A 211 12.94 -2.20 18.48
C GLN A 211 13.08 -3.62 17.93
N VAL A 212 12.22 -3.97 16.99
CA VAL A 212 12.25 -5.27 16.30
C VAL A 212 12.08 -5.09 14.79
N TRP A 213 12.76 -5.95 14.02
CA TRP A 213 12.36 -6.23 12.65
C TRP A 213 11.48 -7.45 12.63
N VAL A 214 10.40 -7.37 11.84
CA VAL A 214 9.41 -8.43 11.75
C VAL A 214 9.36 -8.97 10.33
N ILE A 215 9.57 -10.27 10.25
CA ILE A 215 9.39 -11.07 9.04
C ILE A 215 8.02 -11.75 9.16
N LEU A 216 7.15 -11.51 8.19
CA LEU A 216 5.79 -12.01 8.20
C LEU A 216 5.63 -13.12 7.17
N LYS A 217 4.88 -14.14 7.55
CA LYS A 217 4.38 -15.15 6.63
C LYS A 217 2.87 -15.07 6.62
N PHE A 218 2.26 -14.87 5.46
CA PHE A 218 0.80 -14.86 5.31
C PHE A 218 0.31 -16.26 4.93
N TYR A 219 -0.91 -16.58 5.32
CA TYR A 219 -1.58 -17.83 5.00
C TYR A 219 -2.92 -17.55 4.31
N ALA A 220 -3.17 -18.22 3.19
CA ALA A 220 -4.47 -18.23 2.55
C ALA A 220 -5.42 -19.20 3.29
N GLU A 221 -6.66 -18.79 3.53
CA GLU A 221 -7.69 -19.72 4.01
C GLU A 221 -7.97 -20.75 2.92
N SER A 222 -7.90 -22.04 3.24
CA SER A 222 -8.51 -23.03 2.36
C SER A 222 -10.02 -22.86 2.48
N ASN A 223 -10.65 -22.23 1.50
CA ASN A 223 -12.10 -22.19 1.38
C ASN A 223 -12.62 -23.62 1.24
N ASN A 224 -12.97 -24.25 2.35
CA ASN A 224 -13.84 -25.41 2.30
C ASN A 224 -15.26 -24.86 2.10
N LYS A 225 -15.68 -24.86 0.83
CA LYS A 225 -17.01 -24.55 0.27
C LYS A 225 -17.36 -23.07 0.09
N ASN A 226 -17.18 -22.57 -1.14
CA ASN A 226 -18.28 -22.16 -2.03
C ASN A 226 -17.74 -21.52 -3.33
N HIS A 227 -18.15 -22.12 -4.45
CA HIS A 227 -18.09 -21.70 -5.86
C HIS A 227 -17.16 -20.53 -6.24
N ILE A 228 -16.05 -20.88 -6.89
CA ILE A 228 -15.42 -20.03 -7.90
C ILE A 228 -16.34 -20.10 -9.13
N VAL A 229 -16.98 -18.99 -9.48
CA VAL A 229 -17.54 -18.82 -10.82
C VAL A 229 -16.37 -18.35 -11.68
N ASP A 230 -15.90 -19.23 -12.55
CA ASP A 230 -15.05 -18.89 -13.67
C ASP A 230 -15.71 -17.77 -14.48
N GLY A 231 -14.95 -16.71 -14.77
CA GLY A 231 -15.41 -15.59 -15.57
C GLY A 231 -14.28 -15.08 -16.46
N ASN A 232 -13.97 -15.86 -17.50
CA ASN A 232 -13.24 -15.36 -18.66
C ASN A 232 -14.09 -14.27 -19.37
N PRO A 233 -13.48 -13.31 -20.07
CA PRO A 233 -14.16 -12.12 -20.58
C PRO A 233 -14.96 -12.46 -21.85
N LEU A 234 -16.27 -12.24 -21.82
CA LEU A 234 -17.08 -12.26 -23.04
C LEU A 234 -17.10 -10.87 -23.65
N PHE A 235 -16.26 -10.69 -24.67
CA PHE A 235 -16.64 -9.88 -25.83
C PHE A 235 -17.86 -10.52 -26.49
N SER A 236 -18.94 -9.76 -26.68
CA SER A 236 -19.92 -10.05 -27.72
C SER A 236 -20.36 -8.75 -28.38
N GLN A 237 -20.02 -8.65 -29.67
CA GLN A 237 -20.61 -7.74 -30.65
C GLN A 237 -22.13 -8.01 -30.81
N GLY A 238 -22.85 -7.02 -31.36
CA GLY A 238 -24.17 -7.20 -31.97
C GLY A 238 -25.16 -6.09 -31.57
N THR A 239 -25.18 -4.97 -32.29
CA THR A 239 -26.13 -4.64 -33.40
C THR A 239 -27.55 -4.27 -32.95
N ARG A 240 -27.84 -2.96 -33.05
CA ARG A 240 -28.99 -2.28 -33.71
C ARG A 240 -30.42 -2.86 -33.66
N ASP A 241 -31.34 -1.90 -33.56
CA ASP A 241 -32.72 -1.85 -34.09
C ASP A 241 -33.84 -2.49 -33.21
N PHE A 242 -35.03 -1.94 -32.95
CA PHE A 242 -35.82 -0.80 -33.45
C PHE A 242 -36.76 -0.28 -32.33
N MET A 243 -37.18 0.98 -32.47
CA MET A 243 -38.36 1.64 -31.85
C MET A 243 -39.70 0.95 -32.21
N PRO A 244 -40.87 1.27 -31.61
CA PRO A 244 -41.39 2.62 -31.28
C PRO A 244 -41.52 2.93 -29.78
#